data_AF-A0A0P0Y6G7-F1
#
_entry.id   AF-A0A0P0Y6G7-F1
#
_cell.length_a   1.000
_cell.length_b   1.000
_cell.length_c   1.000
_cell.angle_alpha   90.00
_cell.angle_beta   90.00
_cell.angle_gamma   90.00
#
_symmetry.space_group_name_H-M   'P 1'
#
loop_
_entity.id
_entity.type
_entity.pdbx_description
1 polymer ?
#
loop_
_entity_poly.entity_id
_entity_poly.type
_entity_poly.pdbx_seq_one_letter_code
_entity_poly.pdbx_strand_id
1 'polypeptide(L)'
;MGSKDAFFCTFCSLLLFCFSSKCLSSELDLPQTALVEVDASWEVSRKIPDTLFGLFFEEINHAGAGGIWAELVSNRSNSQFDKHSSWKL
;
A
#
# COMPACT_ATOMS: atom_id res chain seq x y z
N MET A 1 -42.26 37.00 -3.06
CA MET A 1 -42.21 35.55 -3.38
C MET A 1 -40.89 35.07 -4.00
N GLY A 2 -39.89 35.91 -4.33
CA GLY A 2 -38.75 35.48 -5.16
C GLY A 2 -37.53 34.78 -4.53
N SER A 3 -37.49 34.50 -3.21
CA SER A 3 -36.30 33.89 -2.59
C SER A 3 -36.29 32.35 -2.61
N LYS A 4 -37.47 31.72 -2.55
CA LYS A 4 -37.62 30.25 -2.60
C LYS A 4 -37.28 29.69 -3.98
N ASP A 5 -37.66 30.41 -5.04
CA ASP A 5 -37.41 30.01 -6.42
C ASP A 5 -35.91 30.05 -6.77
N ALA A 6 -35.18 31.03 -6.23
CA ALA A 6 -33.73 31.13 -6.39
C ALA A 6 -32.97 29.97 -5.71
N PHE A 7 -33.41 29.56 -4.50
CA PHE A 7 -32.87 28.39 -3.81
C PHE A 7 -33.14 27.08 -4.55
N PHE A 8 -34.32 26.96 -5.16
CA PHE A 8 -34.65 25.78 -5.95
C PHE A 8 -33.80 25.69 -7.22
N CYS A 9 -33.61 26.81 -7.92
CA CYS A 9 -32.76 26.86 -9.13
C CYS A 9 -31.30 26.51 -8.81
N THR A 10 -30.70 27.07 -7.76
CA THR A 10 -29.30 26.76 -7.38
C THR A 10 -29.13 25.30 -6.96
N PHE A 11 -30.09 24.74 -6.24
CA PHE A 11 -30.09 23.32 -5.89
C PHE A 11 -30.20 22.42 -7.12
N CYS A 12 -31.08 22.75 -8.08
CA CYS A 12 -31.16 22.05 -9.36
C CYS A 12 -29.85 22.13 -10.16
N SER A 13 -29.19 23.29 -10.19
CA SER A 13 -27.89 23.44 -10.87
C SER A 13 -26.79 22.58 -10.23
N LEU A 14 -26.73 22.53 -8.90
CA LEU A 14 -25.77 21.68 -8.17
C LEU A 14 -26.03 20.19 -8.40
N LEU A 15 -27.30 19.75 -8.42
CA LEU A 15 -27.63 18.37 -8.74
C LEU A 15 -27.23 18.00 -10.16
N LEU A 16 -27.51 18.86 -11.15
CA LEU A 16 -27.08 18.65 -12.54
C LEU A 16 -25.56 18.57 -12.65
N PHE A 17 -24.83 19.45 -11.95
CA PHE A 17 -23.36 19.44 -11.91
C PHE A 17 -22.81 18.14 -11.29
N CYS A 18 -23.40 17.68 -10.19
CA CYS A 18 -23.05 16.41 -9.54
C CYS A 18 -23.30 15.21 -10.47
N PHE A 19 -24.43 15.18 -11.19
CA PHE A 19 -24.73 14.13 -12.17
C PHE A 19 -23.76 14.12 -13.34
N SER A 20 -23.39 15.29 -13.90
CA SER A 20 -22.38 15.37 -14.96
C SER A 20 -20.98 14.96 -14.48
N SER A 21 -20.64 15.23 -13.21
CA SER A 21 -19.32 14.91 -12.65
C SER A 21 -19.11 13.40 -12.47
N LYS A 22 -20.18 12.62 -12.26
CA LYS A 22 -20.09 11.16 -12.10
C LYS A 22 -19.89 10.40 -13.41
N CYS A 23 -20.23 11.00 -14.56
CA CYS A 23 -20.03 10.38 -15.87
C CYS A 23 -18.57 10.41 -16.35
N LEU A 24 -17.72 11.27 -15.80
CA LEU A 24 -16.37 11.48 -16.35
C LEU A 24 -15.36 10.38 -15.95
N SER A 25 -15.65 9.61 -14.89
CA SER A 25 -14.78 8.52 -14.42
C SER A 25 -15.25 7.13 -14.85
N SER A 26 -16.03 7.01 -15.92
CA SER A 26 -16.18 5.70 -16.57
C SER A 26 -14.88 5.38 -17.31
N GLU A 27 -13.90 4.86 -16.57
CA GLU A 27 -12.75 4.19 -17.15
C GLU A 27 -13.34 3.03 -17.95
N LEU A 28 -13.30 3.16 -19.28
CA LEU A 28 -13.78 2.15 -20.21
C LEU A 28 -12.93 0.90 -19.98
N ASP A 29 -13.49 -0.05 -19.22
CA ASP A 29 -12.94 -1.38 -18.96
C ASP A 29 -13.02 -2.24 -20.24
N LEU A 30 -12.44 -1.71 -21.32
CA LEU A 30 -12.31 -2.41 -22.58
C LEU A 30 -11.11 -3.36 -22.45
N PRO A 31 -11.22 -4.62 -22.87
CA PRO A 31 -10.12 -5.56 -22.82
C PRO A 31 -8.93 -5.04 -23.65
N GLN A 32 -7.89 -4.56 -22.97
CA GLN A 32 -6.66 -4.10 -23.61
C GLN A 32 -5.82 -5.33 -24.00
N THR A 33 -5.65 -5.54 -25.30
CA THR A 33 -4.86 -6.65 -25.83
C THR A 33 -3.38 -6.25 -25.91
N ALA A 34 -2.50 -7.01 -25.25
CA ALA A 34 -1.05 -6.88 -25.37
C ALA A 34 -0.45 -8.11 -26.06
N LEU A 35 0.48 -7.90 -26.99
CA LEU A 35 1.23 -8.95 -27.67
C LEU A 35 2.60 -9.10 -27.01
N VAL A 36 2.95 -10.32 -26.60
CA VAL A 36 4.25 -10.66 -26.01
C VAL A 36 4.89 -11.77 -26.85
N GLU A 37 6.02 -11.47 -27.48
CA GLU A 37 6.84 -12.46 -28.18
C GLU A 37 7.92 -13.00 -27.22
N VAL A 38 8.10 -14.32 -27.19
CA VAL A 38 9.05 -15.00 -26.30
C VAL A 38 10.04 -15.78 -27.14
N ASP A 39 11.31 -15.42 -27.06
CA ASP A 39 12.42 -16.20 -27.63
C ASP A 39 12.88 -17.25 -26.61
N ALA A 40 12.69 -18.52 -26.96
CA ALA A 40 13.07 -19.67 -26.14
C ALA A 40 14.37 -20.34 -26.60
N SER A 41 15.16 -19.69 -27.46
CA SER A 41 16.45 -20.21 -27.91
C SER A 41 17.46 -20.29 -26.75
N TRP A 42 18.12 -21.44 -26.65
CA TRP A 42 19.09 -21.71 -25.59
C TRP A 42 20.37 -20.87 -25.74
N GLU A 43 20.70 -20.46 -26.98
CA GLU A 43 21.88 -19.67 -27.33
C GLU A 43 21.90 -18.29 -26.66
N VAL A 44 20.72 -17.72 -26.39
CA VAL A 44 20.55 -16.39 -25.82
C VAL A 44 20.15 -16.46 -24.34
N SER A 45 19.81 -17.66 -23.85
CA SER A 45 19.32 -17.88 -22.49
C SER A 45 20.45 -17.90 -21.45
N ARG A 46 20.23 -17.27 -20.29
CA ARG A 46 21.08 -17.41 -19.09
C ARG A 46 20.33 -18.10 -17.97
N LYS A 47 21.02 -18.98 -17.24
CA LYS A 47 20.47 -19.60 -16.03
C LYS A 47 20.15 -18.51 -15.01
N ILE A 48 18.92 -18.49 -14.50
CA ILE A 48 18.53 -17.65 -13.37
C ILE A 48 19.35 -18.09 -12.15
N PRO A 49 20.05 -17.18 -11.45
CA PRO A 49 20.83 -17.56 -10.29
C PRO A 49 19.90 -18.03 -9.17
N ASP A 50 20.31 -19.08 -8.45
CA ASP A 50 19.56 -19.62 -7.32
C ASP A 50 19.45 -18.61 -6.16
N THR A 51 20.24 -17.53 -6.19
CA THR A 51 20.24 -16.40 -5.25
C THR A 51 19.35 -15.23 -5.68
N LEU A 52 18.55 -15.37 -6.74
CA LEU A 52 17.68 -14.28 -7.21
C LEU A 52 16.69 -13.83 -6.12
N PHE A 53 16.22 -14.78 -5.30
CA PHE A 53 15.34 -14.53 -4.18
C PHE A 53 16.06 -14.81 -2.85
N GLY A 54 15.96 -13.89 -1.91
CA GLY A 54 16.59 -13.99 -0.59
C GLY A 54 15.84 -13.16 0.46
N LEU A 55 16.28 -13.29 1.71
CA LEU A 55 15.78 -12.49 2.83
C LEU A 55 16.81 -11.43 3.19
N PHE A 56 16.34 -10.23 3.48
CA PHE A 56 17.14 -9.16 4.05
C PHE A 56 16.78 -9.02 5.54
N PHE A 57 17.78 -8.83 6.41
CA PHE A 57 17.58 -8.69 7.84
C PHE A 57 18.46 -7.59 8.41
N GLU A 58 17.84 -6.72 9.20
CA GLU A 58 18.46 -5.72 10.06
C GLU A 58 17.65 -5.66 11.37
N GLU A 59 18.28 -5.25 12.47
CA GLU A 59 17.53 -4.95 13.70
C GLU A 59 16.83 -3.60 13.55
N ILE A 60 15.68 -3.62 12.89
CA ILE A 60 14.77 -2.48 12.72
C ILE A 60 13.36 -2.89 13.11
N ASN A 61 12.60 -1.98 13.74
CA ASN A 61 11.19 -2.21 14.10
C ASN A 61 10.96 -3.53 14.87
N HIS A 62 11.88 -3.92 15.76
CA HIS A 62 11.81 -5.18 16.51
C HIS A 62 11.85 -6.44 15.64
N ALA A 63 12.42 -6.39 14.43
CA ALA A 63 12.51 -7.57 13.56
C ALA A 63 13.30 -8.72 14.19
N GLY A 64 14.33 -8.42 14.99
CA GLY A 64 15.04 -9.41 15.79
C GLY A 64 14.43 -9.54 17.18
N ALA A 65 14.83 -8.66 18.11
CA ALA A 65 14.34 -8.66 19.49
C ALA A 65 12.89 -8.14 19.57
N GLY A 66 11.95 -9.05 19.87
CA GLY A 66 10.51 -8.81 19.78
C GLY A 66 9.88 -9.31 18.47
N GLY A 67 10.68 -9.89 17.58
CA GLY A 67 10.27 -10.44 16.29
C GLY A 67 10.70 -11.90 16.16
N ILE A 68 11.66 -12.19 15.28
CA ILE A 68 12.08 -13.58 15.01
C ILE A 68 12.83 -14.23 16.18
N TRP A 69 13.36 -13.43 17.11
CA TRP A 69 13.97 -13.96 18.34
C TRP A 69 12.90 -14.21 19.39
N ALA A 70 12.74 -15.48 19.78
CA ALA A 70 11.64 -15.95 20.62
C ALA A 70 11.68 -15.47 22.09
N GLU A 71 12.63 -14.61 22.47
CA GLU A 71 12.64 -14.01 23.80
C GLU A 71 11.44 -13.08 23.98
N LEU A 72 10.64 -13.37 25.00
CA LEU A 72 9.42 -12.63 25.32
C LEU A 72 9.69 -11.47 26.30
N VAL A 73 10.84 -11.48 26.98
CA VAL A 73 11.20 -10.45 27.96
C VAL A 73 11.97 -9.32 27.27
N SER A 74 11.32 -8.17 27.11
CA SER A 74 11.98 -6.93 26.68
C SER A 74 12.94 -6.42 27.78
N ASN A 75 14.06 -5.84 27.35
CA ASN A 75 15.09 -5.26 28.22
C ASN A 75 15.58 -6.21 29.33
N ARG A 76 15.71 -7.51 29.02
CA ARG A 76 16.08 -8.57 29.97
C ARG A 76 17.35 -8.26 30.77
N SER A 77 18.35 -7.66 30.12
CA SER A 77 19.66 -7.33 30.72
C SER A 77 19.76 -5.91 31.28
N ASN A 78 18.68 -5.13 31.29
CA ASN A 78 18.72 -3.70 31.66
C ASN A 78 19.77 -2.88 30.88
N SER A 79 19.99 -3.27 29.61
CA SER A 79 20.98 -2.65 28.73
C SER A 79 20.40 -1.50 27.90
N GLN A 80 19.08 -1.31 27.89
CA GLN A 80 18.46 -0.12 27.29
C GLN A 80 18.59 1.08 28.24
N PHE A 81 18.90 2.25 27.68
CA PHE A 81 19.13 3.48 28.45
C PHE A 81 17.88 3.98 29.20
N ASP A 82 16.69 3.73 28.66
CA ASP A 82 15.46 4.02 29.38
C ASP A 82 15.20 2.95 30.44
N LYS A 83 15.51 3.30 31.70
CA LYS A 83 15.35 2.43 32.88
C LYS A 83 13.90 2.01 33.14
N HIS A 84 12.90 2.69 32.58
CA HIS A 84 11.48 2.36 32.78
C HIS A 84 10.82 1.67 31.58
N SER A 85 11.59 1.35 30.55
CA SER A 85 11.07 0.82 29.27
C SER A 85 10.34 -0.52 29.36
N SER A 86 10.50 -1.33 30.43
CA SER A 86 9.86 -2.66 30.51
C SER A 86 9.56 -3.18 31.92
N TRP A 87 10.31 -2.77 32.94
CA TRP A 87 10.10 -3.25 34.30
C TRP A 87 9.17 -2.32 35.10
N LYS A 88 8.15 -2.88 35.76
CA LYS A 88 7.26 -2.18 36.70
C LYS A 88 7.19 -2.96 38.00
N LEU A 89 7.17 -2.24 39.13
CA LEU A 89 6.97 -2.75 40.49
C LEU A 89 5.52 -2.54 40.93
#